data_AF-A0A5N7ZT99-F1
#
_entry.id   AF-A0A5N7ZT99-F1
#
_cell.length_a   1.000
_cell.length_b   1.000
_cell.length_c   1.000
_cell.angle_alpha   90.00
_cell.angle_beta   90.00
_cell.angle_gamma   90.00
#
_symmetry.space_group_name_H-M   'P 1'
#
loop_
_entity.id
_entity.type
_entity.pdbx_description
1 polymer ?
#
loop_
_entity_poly.entity_id
_entity_poly.type
_entity_poly.pdbx_seq_one_letter_code
_entity_poly.pdbx_strand_id
1 'polypeptide(L)'
;MPAFSRRLLAVLLVSAAASAPAAAGDCVADIETGRENLARAQDAQRTRELANDLQLDRALCQGRLDLLDARFALADEFEACRRDGVAFPEKVARAMTGASDELTDLKAAWIRTCGPHMKD
;
A
#
# COMPACT_ATOMS: atom_id res chain seq x y z
N MET A 1 20.55 41.32 -44.78
CA MET A 1 19.22 40.74 -44.51
C MET A 1 19.18 39.35 -45.12
N PRO A 2 18.65 38.32 -44.44
CA PRO A 2 19.38 37.49 -43.48
C PRO A 2 19.80 36.13 -44.08
N ALA A 3 21.02 35.67 -43.73
CA ALA A 3 21.45 34.29 -43.91
C ALA A 3 21.03 33.50 -42.65
N PHE A 4 20.11 32.56 -42.85
CA PHE A 4 19.47 31.77 -41.80
C PHE A 4 20.51 30.91 -41.05
N SER A 5 20.57 31.12 -39.73
CA SER A 5 21.38 30.31 -38.82
C SER A 5 20.88 28.87 -38.80
N ARG A 6 21.73 28.03 -39.38
CA ARG A 6 21.65 26.57 -39.41
C ARG A 6 22.12 26.02 -38.07
N ARG A 7 21.22 25.87 -37.08
CA ARG A 7 21.48 25.02 -35.90
C ARG A 7 20.22 24.29 -35.43
N LEU A 8 20.07 23.09 -36.01
CA LEU A 8 19.81 21.84 -35.30
C LEU A 8 18.57 21.78 -34.41
N LEU A 9 17.49 21.32 -35.05
CA LEU A 9 16.46 20.45 -34.49
C LEU A 9 17.12 19.33 -33.66
N ALA A 10 17.17 19.50 -32.34
CA ALA A 10 17.37 18.39 -31.42
C ALA A 10 15.99 17.82 -31.07
N VAL A 11 15.67 16.76 -31.79
CA VAL A 11 14.47 15.94 -31.68
C VAL A 11 14.29 15.47 -30.24
N LEU A 12 13.07 15.65 -29.76
CA LEU A 12 12.43 15.00 -28.62
C LEU A 12 12.93 13.56 -28.37
N LEU A 13 13.69 13.37 -27.30
CA LEU A 13 13.81 12.08 -26.63
C LEU A 13 12.79 12.06 -25.49
N VAL A 14 11.53 11.81 -25.87
CA VAL A 14 10.50 11.33 -24.93
C VAL A 14 10.99 9.98 -24.44
N SER A 15 11.64 9.99 -23.28
CA SER A 15 11.88 8.77 -22.51
C SER A 15 10.54 8.34 -21.94
N ALA A 16 9.75 7.66 -22.78
CA ALA A 16 8.66 6.83 -22.28
C ALA A 16 9.33 5.74 -21.45
N ALA A 17 9.40 5.96 -20.14
CA ALA A 17 9.49 4.87 -19.20
C ALA A 17 8.19 4.07 -19.40
N ALA A 18 8.24 3.13 -20.35
CA ALA A 18 7.31 2.03 -20.37
C ALA A 18 7.59 1.27 -19.07
N SER A 19 6.86 1.61 -18.02
CA SER A 19 6.49 0.65 -17.00
C SER A 19 5.82 -0.48 -17.77
N ALA A 20 6.62 -1.46 -18.16
CA ALA A 20 6.12 -2.71 -18.67
C ALA A 20 5.09 -3.20 -17.65
N PRO A 21 3.92 -3.70 -18.09
CA PRO A 21 3.02 -4.34 -17.15
C PRO A 21 3.85 -5.42 -16.47
N ALA A 22 4.01 -5.33 -15.15
CA ALA A 22 4.51 -6.43 -14.36
C ALA A 22 3.74 -7.66 -14.85
N ALA A 23 4.45 -8.70 -15.27
CA ALA A 23 3.80 -9.83 -15.89
C ALA A 23 2.73 -10.30 -14.89
N ALA A 24 1.51 -10.61 -15.34
CA ALA A 24 0.38 -10.90 -14.45
C ALA A 24 0.66 -11.96 -13.35
N GLY A 25 1.71 -12.79 -13.52
CA GLY A 25 2.21 -13.72 -12.51
C GLY A 25 2.96 -13.07 -11.34
N ASP A 26 3.57 -11.90 -11.53
CA ASP A 26 4.27 -11.13 -10.51
C ASP A 26 3.27 -10.60 -9.48
N CYS A 27 2.12 -10.07 -9.91
CA CYS A 27 1.19 -9.46 -8.96
C CYS A 27 0.56 -10.46 -7.97
N VAL A 28 0.24 -11.69 -8.38
CA VAL A 28 -0.30 -12.67 -7.41
C VAL A 28 0.72 -12.94 -6.31
N ALA A 29 1.99 -13.11 -6.68
CA ALA A 29 3.08 -13.33 -5.73
C ALA A 29 3.34 -12.10 -4.85
N ASP A 30 3.25 -10.89 -5.42
CA ASP A 30 3.44 -9.64 -4.69
C ASP A 30 2.33 -9.43 -3.64
N ILE A 31 1.07 -9.68 -3.99
CA ILE A 31 -0.05 -9.60 -3.04
C ILE A 31 0.09 -10.65 -1.94
N GLU A 32 0.45 -11.89 -2.27
CA GLU A 32 0.68 -12.92 -1.24
C GLU A 32 1.83 -12.54 -0.31
N THR A 33 2.95 -12.07 -0.86
CA THR A 33 4.11 -11.57 -0.10
C THR A 33 3.72 -10.39 0.78
N GLY A 34 2.94 -9.44 0.27
CA GLY A 34 2.42 -8.29 1.00
C GLY A 34 1.55 -8.71 2.18
N ARG A 35 0.68 -9.71 1.99
CA ARG A 35 -0.16 -10.28 3.06
C ARG A 35 0.68 -10.93 4.15
N GLU A 36 1.72 -11.67 3.79
CA GLU A 36 2.63 -12.26 4.77
C GLU A 36 3.43 -11.22 5.55
N ASN A 37 3.94 -10.19 4.85
CA ASN A 37 4.64 -9.07 5.46
C ASN A 37 3.74 -8.34 6.46
N LEU A 38 2.50 -8.07 6.07
CA LEU A 38 1.52 -7.42 6.93
C LEU A 38 1.19 -8.28 8.17
N ALA A 39 1.04 -9.60 8.00
CA ALA A 39 0.81 -10.52 9.12
C ALA A 39 1.98 -10.48 10.12
N ARG A 40 3.23 -10.54 9.63
CA ARG A 40 4.43 -10.41 10.46
C ARG A 40 4.47 -9.07 11.20
N ALA A 41 4.18 -7.98 10.51
CA ALA A 41 4.16 -6.64 11.11
C ALA A 41 3.06 -6.50 12.17
N GLN A 42 1.89 -7.09 11.93
CA GLN A 42 0.78 -7.13 12.89
C GLN A 42 1.15 -7.90 14.16
N ASP A 43 1.81 -9.05 14.03
CA ASP A 43 2.26 -9.83 15.18
C ASP A 43 3.37 -9.11 15.97
N ALA A 44 4.29 -8.43 15.28
CA ALA A 44 5.30 -7.61 15.93
C ALA A 44 4.66 -6.45 16.71
N GLN A 45 3.65 -5.78 16.13
CA GLN A 45 2.90 -4.73 16.83
C GLN A 45 2.16 -5.29 18.05
N ARG A 46 1.48 -6.43 17.92
CA ARG A 46 0.82 -7.08 19.07
C ARG A 46 1.82 -7.38 20.19
N THR A 47 3.02 -7.83 19.83
CA THR A 47 4.10 -8.09 20.80
C THR A 47 4.54 -6.82 21.51
N ARG A 48 4.69 -5.70 20.79
CA ARG A 48 5.03 -4.40 21.39
C ARG A 48 3.93 -3.89 22.33
N GLU A 49 2.68 -4.04 21.94
CA GLU A 49 1.54 -3.63 22.78
C GLU A 49 1.44 -4.49 24.05
N LEU A 50 1.64 -5.81 23.95
CA LEU A 50 1.69 -6.71 25.09
C LEU A 50 2.87 -6.38 26.02
N ALA A 51 4.03 -6.07 25.46
CA ALA A 51 5.21 -5.66 26.23
C ALA A 51 5.01 -4.33 26.97
N ASN A 52 4.00 -3.53 26.58
CA ASN A 52 3.62 -2.30 27.24
C ASN A 52 2.33 -2.43 28.06
N ASP A 53 2.00 -3.64 28.52
CA ASP A 53 0.79 -3.93 29.32
C ASP A 53 -0.52 -3.44 28.67
N LEU A 54 -0.55 -3.43 27.32
CA LEU A 54 -1.64 -2.91 26.49
C LEU A 54 -1.98 -1.43 26.74
N GLN A 55 -1.14 -0.70 27.47
CA GLN A 55 -1.26 0.74 27.61
C GLN A 55 -0.85 1.37 26.28
N LEU A 56 -1.74 2.16 25.68
CA LEU A 56 -1.43 2.83 24.43
C LEU A 56 -0.66 4.12 24.69
N ASP A 57 0.40 4.32 23.92
CA ASP A 57 1.14 5.57 23.83
C ASP A 57 1.23 6.02 22.37
N ARG A 58 1.88 7.16 22.15
CA ARG A 58 2.05 7.74 20.81
C ARG A 58 2.77 6.77 19.86
N ALA A 59 3.79 6.06 20.32
CA ALA A 59 4.60 5.18 19.49
C ALA A 59 3.81 3.93 19.06
N LEU A 60 3.07 3.32 19.99
CA LEU A 60 2.20 2.18 19.68
C LEU A 60 1.05 2.60 18.78
N CYS A 61 0.46 3.78 19.01
CA CYS A 61 -0.59 4.30 18.15
C CYS A 61 -0.11 4.64 16.73
N GLN A 62 1.11 5.15 16.60
CA GLN A 62 1.76 5.31 15.30
C GLN A 62 1.95 3.94 14.63
N GLY A 63 2.46 2.93 15.33
CA GLY A 63 2.61 1.58 14.78
C GLY A 63 1.29 0.95 14.32
N ARG A 64 0.17 1.21 15.01
CA ARG A 64 -1.17 0.80 14.55
C ARG A 64 -1.60 1.55 13.29
N LEU A 65 -1.23 2.83 13.15
CA LEU A 65 -1.52 3.62 11.95
C LEU A 65 -0.70 3.09 10.76
N ASP A 66 0.58 2.84 10.95
CA ASP A 66 1.46 2.30 9.90
C ASP A 66 0.94 0.95 9.36
N LEU A 67 0.43 0.09 10.25
CA LEU A 67 -0.23 -1.16 9.84
C LEU A 67 -1.53 -0.93 9.06
N LEU A 68 -2.29 0.10 9.41
CA LEU A 68 -3.52 0.44 8.70
C LEU A 68 -3.17 0.99 7.31
N ASP A 69 -2.18 1.87 7.21
CA ASP A 69 -1.72 2.41 5.93
C ASP A 69 -1.17 1.31 5.01
N ALA A 70 -0.44 0.34 5.55
CA ALA A 70 0.00 -0.85 4.81
C ALA A 70 -1.17 -1.70 4.30
N ARG A 71 -2.27 -1.82 5.07
CA ARG A 71 -3.48 -2.51 4.62
C ARG A 71 -4.16 -1.78 3.46
N PHE A 72 -4.28 -0.45 3.54
CA PHE A 72 -4.80 0.36 2.44
C PHE A 72 -3.96 0.20 1.17
N ALA A 73 -2.63 0.31 1.30
CA ALA A 73 -1.73 0.15 0.16
C ALA A 73 -1.87 -1.22 -0.52
N LEU A 74 -1.95 -2.30 0.27
CA LEU A 74 -2.10 -3.65 -0.26
C LEU A 74 -3.46 -3.89 -0.93
N ALA A 75 -4.54 -3.29 -0.39
CA ALA A 75 -5.86 -3.31 -1.01
C ALA A 75 -5.88 -2.55 -2.35
N ASP A 76 -5.24 -1.38 -2.40
CA ASP A 76 -5.12 -0.59 -3.62
C ASP A 76 -4.32 -1.33 -4.70
N GLU A 77 -3.22 -1.99 -4.32
CA GLU A 77 -2.41 -2.81 -5.23
C GLU A 77 -3.20 -4.01 -5.77
N PHE A 78 -3.96 -4.69 -4.90
CA PHE A 78 -4.82 -5.79 -5.31
C PHE A 78 -5.87 -5.34 -6.34
N GLU A 79 -6.52 -4.19 -6.11
CA GLU A 79 -7.51 -3.64 -7.04
C GLU A 79 -6.87 -3.13 -8.33
N ALA A 80 -5.65 -2.58 -8.27
CA ALA A 80 -4.89 -2.22 -9.46
C ALA A 80 -4.62 -3.43 -10.36
N CYS A 81 -4.14 -4.54 -9.78
CA CYS A 81 -3.89 -5.75 -10.55
C CYS A 81 -5.16 -6.39 -11.12
N ARG A 82 -6.27 -6.33 -10.38
CA ARG A 82 -7.56 -6.77 -10.93
C ARG A 82 -7.99 -5.93 -12.12
N ARG A 83 -7.76 -4.62 -12.07
CA ARG A 83 -8.03 -3.70 -13.19
C ARG A 83 -7.20 -4.03 -14.43
N ASP A 84 -5.98 -4.52 -14.22
CA ASP A 84 -5.08 -4.98 -15.28
C ASP A 84 -5.39 -6.40 -15.79
N GLY A 85 -6.46 -7.02 -15.29
CA GLY A 85 -6.97 -8.32 -15.75
C GLY A 85 -6.38 -9.54 -15.04
N VAL A 86 -5.64 -9.34 -13.94
CA VAL A 86 -5.10 -10.46 -13.14
C VAL A 86 -6.24 -11.23 -12.46
N ALA A 87 -6.24 -12.55 -12.64
CA ALA A 87 -7.15 -13.46 -11.94
C ALA A 87 -6.48 -14.04 -10.69
N PHE A 88 -6.95 -13.63 -9.52
CA PHE A 88 -6.45 -14.15 -8.24
C PHE A 88 -7.13 -15.48 -7.87
N PRO A 89 -6.44 -16.34 -7.10
CA PRO A 89 -7.10 -17.47 -6.44
C PRO A 89 -8.31 -17.01 -5.62
N GLU A 90 -9.44 -17.73 -5.67
CA GLU A 90 -10.70 -17.30 -5.04
C GLU A 90 -10.52 -16.95 -3.55
N LYS A 91 -9.72 -17.76 -2.83
CA LYS A 91 -9.41 -17.52 -1.42
C LYS A 91 -8.71 -16.17 -1.19
N VAL A 92 -7.78 -15.80 -2.07
CA VAL A 92 -7.05 -14.51 -1.99
C VAL A 92 -8.01 -13.38 -2.32
N ALA A 93 -8.77 -13.51 -3.40
CA ALA A 93 -9.74 -12.50 -3.82
C ALA A 93 -10.77 -12.21 -2.72
N ARG A 94 -11.39 -13.24 -2.14
CA ARG A 94 -12.36 -13.10 -1.05
C ARG A 94 -11.75 -12.43 0.18
N ALA A 95 -10.54 -12.83 0.56
CA ALA A 95 -9.86 -12.26 1.71
C ALA A 95 -9.52 -10.78 1.51
N MET A 96 -9.03 -10.42 0.32
CA MET A 96 -8.68 -9.02 0.01
C MET A 96 -9.92 -8.15 -0.12
N THR A 97 -10.98 -8.60 -0.79
CA THR A 97 -12.24 -7.84 -0.85
C THR A 97 -12.83 -7.61 0.53
N GLY A 98 -12.92 -8.64 1.38
CA GLY A 98 -13.41 -8.47 2.76
C GLY A 98 -12.53 -7.52 3.58
N ALA A 99 -11.20 -7.62 3.44
CA ALA A 99 -10.28 -6.71 4.11
C ALA A 99 -10.49 -5.25 3.66
N SER A 100 -10.67 -5.01 2.34
CA SER A 100 -10.93 -3.70 1.76
C SER A 100 -12.23 -3.07 2.29
N ASP A 101 -13.29 -3.87 2.40
CA ASP A 101 -14.61 -3.40 2.89
C ASP A 101 -14.52 -2.91 4.35
N GLU A 102 -13.65 -3.51 5.17
CA GLU A 102 -13.47 -3.17 6.58
C GLU A 102 -12.54 -1.97 6.84
N LEU A 103 -11.76 -1.51 5.84
CA LEU A 103 -10.69 -0.51 6.04
C LEU A 103 -11.20 0.81 6.62
N THR A 104 -12.38 1.25 6.20
CA THR A 104 -12.99 2.50 6.69
C THR A 104 -13.34 2.39 8.17
N ASP A 105 -13.89 1.25 8.58
CA ASP A 105 -14.26 1.00 9.98
C ASP A 105 -13.02 0.84 10.86
N LEU A 106 -11.98 0.16 10.35
CA LEU A 106 -10.67 0.06 11.02
C LEU A 106 -10.04 1.44 11.22
N LYS A 107 -10.10 2.32 10.21
CA LYS A 107 -9.63 3.71 10.33
C LYS A 107 -10.42 4.49 11.37
N ALA A 108 -11.74 4.38 11.35
CA ALA A 108 -12.59 5.04 12.34
C ALA A 108 -12.31 4.53 13.76
N ALA A 109 -12.08 3.23 13.93
CA ALA A 109 -11.70 2.63 15.21
C ALA A 109 -10.32 3.13 15.68
N TRP A 110 -9.34 3.23 14.77
CA TRP A 110 -8.05 3.81 15.08
C TRP A 110 -8.18 5.27 15.53
N ILE A 111 -8.94 6.12 14.83
CA ILE A 111 -9.14 7.53 15.21
C ILE A 111 -9.73 7.65 16.62
N ARG A 112 -10.75 6.85 16.94
CA ARG A 112 -11.39 6.88 18.28
C ARG A 112 -10.43 6.44 19.39
N THR A 113 -9.61 5.43 19.12
CA THR A 113 -8.75 4.81 20.14
C THR A 113 -7.43 5.54 20.30
N CYS A 114 -6.79 5.87 19.18
CA CYS A 114 -5.44 6.41 19.11
C CYS A 114 -5.39 7.91 18.86
N GLY A 115 -6.44 8.52 18.32
CA GLY A 115 -6.51 9.96 18.08
C GLY A 115 -6.13 10.82 19.30
N PRO A 116 -6.55 10.48 20.54
CA PRO A 116 -6.12 11.20 21.73
C PRO A 116 -4.61 11.14 22.01
N HIS A 117 -3.95 10.02 21.70
CA HIS A 117 -2.52 9.80 21.94
C HIS A 117 -1.62 10.46 20.87
N MET A 118 -2.22 10.90 19.75
CA MET A 118 -1.52 11.50 18.62
C MET A 118 -1.57 13.03 18.62
N LYS A 119 -2.30 13.63 19.56
CA LYS A 119 -2.33 15.08 19.75
C LYS A 119 -1.18 15.44 20.69
N ASP A 120 -0.28 16.28 20.19
CA ASP A 120 0.70 16.96 21.04
C ASP A 120 0.02 18.10 21.81
#